data_AF-A0AAW0ZU97-F1
#
_entry.id   AF-A0AAW0ZU97-F1
#
_cell.length_a   1.000
_cell.length_b   1.000
_cell.length_c   1.000
_cell.angle_alpha   90.00
_cell.angle_beta   90.00
_cell.angle_gamma   90.00
#
_symmetry.space_group_name_H-M   'P 1'
#
loop_
_entity.id
_entity.type
_entity.pdbx_description
1 polymer ?
#
loop_
_entity_poly.entity_id
_entity_poly.type
_entity_poly.pdbx_seq_one_letter_code
_entity_poly.pdbx_strand_id
1 'polypeptide(L)'
;MAKHLVQIIIMGTQVVVKAFARALRQEIAASQAAAHKTGGGARGTQHVAANYKTGISLEEALQILNVERVDQVDAIERNYKYLMEVNDRSKGGSFYIQSKIVRAKERIDEELKTMKTPPPNSNSKQQNASKQL
;
A
#
# COMPACT_ATOMS: atom_id res chain seq x y z
N MET A 1 -47.84 6.31 -30.93
CA MET A 1 -47.32 5.16 -30.15
C MET A 1 -45.79 5.19 -29.98
N ALA A 2 -44.98 5.18 -31.04
CA ALA A 2 -43.52 5.11 -30.92
C ALA A 2 -42.84 6.28 -30.15
N LYS A 3 -43.36 7.52 -30.26
CA LYS A 3 -42.79 8.69 -29.57
C LYS A 3 -42.79 8.57 -28.04
N HIS A 4 -43.82 7.95 -27.46
CA HIS A 4 -43.92 7.80 -26.00
C HIS A 4 -43.01 6.70 -25.46
N LEU A 5 -42.82 5.61 -26.23
CA LEU A 5 -41.86 4.55 -25.87
C LEU A 5 -40.43 5.07 -25.86
N VAL A 6 -40.05 5.87 -26.86
CA VAL A 6 -38.73 6.53 -26.92
C VAL A 6 -38.53 7.48 -25.74
N GLN A 7 -39.56 8.26 -25.36
CA GLN A 7 -39.48 9.14 -24.19
C GLN A 7 -39.28 8.37 -22.88
N ILE A 8 -39.99 7.25 -22.69
CA ILE A 8 -39.84 6.40 -21.50
C ILE A 8 -38.43 5.81 -21.41
N ILE A 9 -37.87 5.34 -22.52
CA ILE A 9 -36.51 4.77 -22.57
C ILE A 9 -35.47 5.85 -22.24
N ILE A 10 -35.59 7.05 -22.83
CA ILE A 10 -34.67 8.16 -22.56
C ILE A 10 -34.72 8.58 -21.09
N MET A 11 -35.93 8.69 -20.52
CA MET A 11 -36.12 9.12 -19.14
C MET A 11 -35.64 8.06 -18.14
N GLY A 12 -35.89 6.77 -18.41
CA GLY A 12 -35.39 5.66 -17.60
C GLY A 12 -33.86 5.57 -17.60
N THR A 13 -33.23 5.74 -18.76
CA THR A 13 -31.76 5.65 -18.90
C THR A 13 -31.03 6.74 -18.11
N GLN A 14 -31.54 7.98 -18.14
CA GLN A 14 -30.93 9.09 -17.41
C GLN A 14 -30.94 8.90 -15.89
N VAL A 15 -32.00 8.27 -15.36
CA VAL A 15 -32.13 8.00 -13.93
C VAL A 15 -31.11 6.93 -13.50
N VAL A 16 -30.97 5.85 -14.27
CA VAL A 16 -30.00 4.77 -13.99
C VAL A 16 -28.56 5.28 -14.06
N VAL A 17 -28.21 6.06 -15.10
CA VAL A 17 -26.86 6.63 -15.25
C VAL A 17 -26.53 7.59 -14.09
N LYS A 18 -27.48 8.46 -13.70
CA LYS A 18 -27.27 9.38 -12.58
C LYS A 18 -27.15 8.66 -11.24
N ALA A 19 -27.91 7.59 -11.02
CA ALA A 19 -27.83 6.77 -9.82
C ALA A 19 -26.48 6.05 -9.73
N PHE A 20 -26.03 5.44 -10.84
CA PHE A 20 -24.72 4.79 -10.92
C PHE A 20 -23.57 5.78 -10.70
N ALA A 21 -23.63 6.97 -11.33
CA ALA A 21 -22.63 8.01 -11.12
C ALA A 21 -22.60 8.53 -9.66
N ARG A 22 -23.76 8.62 -8.99
CA ARG A 22 -23.83 8.99 -7.56
C ARG A 22 -23.27 7.91 -6.66
N ALA A 23 -23.58 6.65 -6.93
CA ALA A 23 -23.04 5.51 -6.18
C ALA A 23 -21.51 5.44 -6.32
N LEU A 24 -20.98 5.54 -7.54
CA LEU A 24 -19.53 5.60 -7.77
C LEU A 24 -18.88 6.78 -7.05
N ARG A 25 -19.47 7.98 -7.11
CA ARG A 25 -18.94 9.14 -6.38
C ARG A 25 -18.94 8.92 -4.87
N GLN A 26 -19.98 8.31 -4.32
CA GLN A 26 -20.07 8.01 -2.88
C GLN A 26 -19.05 6.97 -2.45
N GLU A 27 -18.86 5.91 -3.25
CA GLU A 27 -17.86 4.88 -2.97
C GLU A 27 -16.44 5.43 -3.07
N ILE A 28 -16.15 6.25 -4.09
CA ILE A 28 -14.86 6.93 -4.22
C ILE A 28 -14.64 7.90 -3.04
N ALA A 29 -15.65 8.69 -2.67
CA ALA A 29 -15.53 9.62 -1.55
C ALA A 29 -15.38 8.90 -0.21
N ALA A 30 -16.11 7.82 0.01
CA ALA A 30 -16.00 6.98 1.21
C ALA A 30 -14.64 6.27 1.26
N SER A 31 -14.16 5.75 0.13
CA SER A 31 -12.84 5.11 0.00
C SER A 31 -11.71 6.11 0.23
N GLN A 32 -11.82 7.33 -0.30
CA GLN A 32 -10.86 8.41 -0.04
C GLN A 32 -10.89 8.83 1.43
N ALA A 33 -12.08 9.01 2.03
CA ALA A 33 -12.21 9.37 3.44
C ALA A 33 -11.69 8.27 4.39
N ALA A 34 -11.91 6.99 4.05
CA ALA A 34 -11.37 5.85 4.80
C ALA A 34 -9.85 5.75 4.63
N ALA A 35 -9.34 5.94 3.40
CA ALA A 35 -7.91 6.03 3.17
C ALA A 35 -7.31 7.13 4.04
N HIS A 36 -7.81 8.37 3.99
CA HIS A 36 -7.28 9.48 4.79
C HIS A 36 -7.22 9.22 6.30
N LYS A 37 -8.13 8.42 6.86
CA LYS A 37 -8.16 8.09 8.30
C LYS A 37 -7.17 7.00 8.71
N THR A 38 -6.75 6.14 7.79
CA THR A 38 -5.89 4.97 8.07
C THR A 38 -4.48 5.10 7.43
N GLY A 39 -4.04 6.32 7.11
CA GLY A 39 -2.72 6.57 6.49
C GLY A 39 -2.73 6.74 4.96
N GLY A 40 -3.86 7.10 4.39
CA GLY A 40 -4.09 7.28 2.96
C GLY A 40 -3.37 8.47 2.36
N GLY A 41 -3.05 8.33 1.08
CA GLY A 41 -2.13 9.19 0.32
C GLY A 41 -0.95 8.37 -0.21
N ALA A 42 0.05 9.05 -0.77
CA ALA A 42 1.21 8.41 -1.40
C ALA A 42 1.94 7.43 -0.45
N ARG A 43 2.02 7.74 0.85
CA ARG A 43 2.64 6.87 1.85
C ARG A 43 1.84 5.59 2.07
N GLY A 44 0.52 5.65 2.27
CA GLY A 44 -0.32 4.45 2.40
C GLY A 44 -0.24 3.54 1.17
N THR A 45 -0.26 4.11 -0.04
CA THR A 45 -0.06 3.34 -1.27
C THR A 45 1.32 2.71 -1.36
N GLN A 46 2.36 3.39 -0.87
CA GLN A 46 3.72 2.86 -0.81
C GLN A 46 3.85 1.72 0.20
N HIS A 47 3.27 1.83 1.39
CA HIS A 47 3.27 0.73 2.38
C HIS A 47 2.55 -0.50 1.86
N VAL A 48 1.38 -0.32 1.22
CA VAL A 48 0.63 -1.42 0.60
C VAL A 48 1.47 -2.07 -0.50
N ALA A 49 2.09 -1.28 -1.38
CA ALA A 49 2.98 -1.80 -2.43
C ALA A 49 4.20 -2.53 -1.86
N ALA A 50 4.84 -2.02 -0.80
CA ALA A 50 5.96 -2.66 -0.12
C ALA A 50 5.57 -4.01 0.53
N ASN A 51 4.39 -4.07 1.15
CA ASN A 51 3.85 -5.32 1.69
C ASN A 51 3.60 -6.34 0.56
N TYR A 52 3.06 -5.92 -0.58
CA TYR A 52 2.88 -6.80 -1.74
C TYR A 52 4.21 -7.31 -2.33
N LYS A 53 5.25 -6.47 -2.36
CA LYS A 53 6.57 -6.83 -2.89
C LYS A 53 7.27 -7.89 -2.04
N THR A 54 7.23 -7.73 -0.73
CA THR A 54 7.91 -8.63 0.23
C THR A 54 7.03 -9.81 0.63
N GLY A 55 5.72 -9.72 0.43
CA GLY A 55 4.75 -10.75 0.76
C GLY A 55 4.37 -10.83 2.24
N ILE A 56 4.75 -9.83 3.04
CA ILE A 56 4.47 -9.73 4.48
C ILE A 56 4.25 -8.27 4.91
N SER A 57 3.56 -8.06 6.03
CA SER A 57 3.35 -6.72 6.58
C SER A 57 4.59 -6.22 7.35
N LEU A 58 4.69 -4.90 7.59
CA LEU A 58 5.73 -4.35 8.47
C LEU A 58 5.63 -4.93 9.89
N GLU A 59 4.41 -5.09 10.39
CA GLU A 59 4.16 -5.66 11.72
C GLU A 59 4.63 -7.11 11.81
N GLU A 60 4.33 -7.94 10.80
CA GLU A 60 4.83 -9.31 10.70
C GLU A 60 6.36 -9.33 10.64
N ALA A 61 6.97 -8.40 9.88
CA ALA A 61 8.43 -8.31 9.78
C ALA A 61 9.10 -7.97 11.12
N LEU A 62 8.54 -7.02 11.88
CA LEU A 62 9.00 -6.65 13.22
C LEU A 62 8.88 -7.83 14.21
N GLN A 63 7.78 -8.58 14.14
CA GLN A 63 7.56 -9.77 14.95
C GLN A 63 8.55 -10.90 14.60
N ILE A 64 8.75 -11.19 13.31
CA ILE A 64 9.71 -12.22 12.86
C ILE A 64 11.12 -11.91 13.37
N LEU A 65 11.53 -10.65 13.32
CA LEU A 65 12.87 -10.22 13.77
C LEU A 65 12.92 -9.82 15.25
N ASN A 66 11.83 -10.03 15.99
CA ASN A 66 11.71 -9.77 17.42
C ASN A 66 12.22 -8.38 17.83
N VAL A 67 11.67 -7.35 17.18
CA VAL A 67 11.97 -5.93 17.44
C VAL A 67 10.69 -5.13 17.46
N GLU A 68 10.66 -4.03 18.22
CA GLU A 68 9.46 -3.19 18.33
C GLU A 68 9.43 -2.08 17.28
N ARG A 69 10.61 -1.63 16.84
CA ARG A 69 10.75 -0.46 15.98
C ARG A 69 11.83 -0.66 14.93
N VAL A 70 11.62 -0.01 13.79
CA VAL A 70 12.54 -0.08 12.63
C VAL A 70 13.89 0.61 12.86
N ASP A 71 13.98 1.51 13.84
CA ASP A 71 15.21 2.24 14.19
C ASP A 71 16.20 1.41 15.03
N GLN A 72 15.80 0.22 15.50
CA GLN A 72 16.63 -0.69 16.30
C GLN A 72 17.62 -1.48 15.43
N VAL A 73 18.41 -0.80 14.60
CA VAL A 73 19.26 -1.40 13.55
C VAL A 73 20.19 -2.48 14.10
N ASP A 74 20.85 -2.23 15.24
CA ASP A 74 21.75 -3.21 15.85
C ASP A 74 21.02 -4.49 16.29
N ALA A 75 19.81 -4.35 16.83
CA ALA A 75 19.00 -5.49 17.26
C ALA A 75 18.49 -6.28 16.04
N ILE A 76 18.05 -5.58 14.99
CA ILE A 76 17.63 -6.16 13.71
C ILE A 76 18.77 -7.02 13.12
N GLU A 77 19.99 -6.47 13.06
CA GLU A 77 21.13 -7.20 12.49
C GLU A 77 21.52 -8.42 13.32
N ARG A 78 21.57 -8.27 14.66
CA ARG A 78 21.88 -9.39 15.56
C ARG A 78 20.85 -10.50 15.45
N ASN A 79 19.56 -10.17 15.53
CA ASN A 79 18.48 -11.15 15.46
C ASN A 79 18.41 -11.82 14.10
N TYR A 80 18.58 -11.06 13.01
CA TYR A 80 18.66 -11.61 11.65
C TYR A 80 19.78 -12.64 11.52
N LYS A 81 21.02 -12.30 11.95
CA LYS A 81 22.17 -13.21 11.87
C LYS A 81 21.91 -14.49 12.66
N TYR A 82 21.45 -14.35 13.90
CA TYR A 82 21.11 -15.48 14.77
C TYR A 82 20.05 -16.38 14.14
N LEU A 83 18.92 -15.81 13.70
CA LEU A 83 17.81 -16.56 13.12
C LEU A 83 18.20 -17.28 11.83
N MET A 84 19.04 -16.66 10.99
CA MET A 84 19.55 -17.29 9.77
C MET A 84 20.48 -18.48 10.09
N GLU A 85 21.34 -18.35 11.09
CA GLU A 85 22.28 -19.38 11.49
C GLU A 85 21.60 -20.61 12.10
N VAL A 86 20.64 -20.40 13.01
CA VAL A 86 19.93 -21.52 13.65
C VAL A 86 18.96 -22.22 12.70
N ASN A 87 18.53 -21.55 11.63
CA ASN A 87 17.69 -22.12 10.58
C ASN A 87 18.47 -22.51 9.32
N ASP A 88 19.80 -22.65 9.40
CA ASP A 88 20.62 -23.08 8.28
C ASP A 88 20.17 -24.45 7.73
N ARG A 89 19.92 -24.53 6.43
CA ARG A 89 19.50 -25.77 5.75
C ARG A 89 20.50 -26.91 5.90
N SER A 90 21.80 -26.60 5.95
CA SER A 90 22.86 -27.59 6.18
C SER A 90 22.81 -28.17 7.59
N LYS A 91 22.22 -27.44 8.54
CA LYS A 91 21.99 -27.86 9.93
C LYS A 91 20.58 -28.44 10.16
N GLY A 92 19.85 -28.77 9.09
CA GLY A 92 18.48 -29.29 9.17
C GLY A 92 17.39 -28.21 9.31
N GLY A 93 17.74 -26.94 9.15
CA GLY A 93 16.79 -25.84 9.17
C GLY A 93 15.89 -25.76 7.93
N SER A 94 14.83 -24.97 8.04
CA SER A 94 13.81 -24.83 6.99
C SER A 94 14.12 -23.70 6.01
N PHE A 95 14.18 -24.02 4.72
CA PHE A 95 14.28 -23.02 3.65
C PHE A 95 13.13 -22.00 3.70
N TYR A 96 11.92 -22.45 4.08
CA TYR A 96 10.77 -21.58 4.20
C TYR A 96 10.98 -20.54 5.30
N ILE A 97 11.49 -20.97 6.47
CA ILE A 97 11.75 -20.08 7.60
C ILE A 97 12.86 -19.08 7.24
N GLN A 98 13.97 -19.55 6.64
CA GLN A 98 15.02 -18.65 6.14
C GLN A 98 14.47 -17.62 5.14
N SER A 99 13.62 -18.07 4.21
CA SER A 99 12.98 -17.17 3.25
C SER A 99 12.13 -16.10 3.96
N LYS A 100 11.37 -16.47 5.00
CA LYS A 100 10.57 -15.53 5.81
C LYS A 100 11.44 -14.53 6.58
N ILE A 101 12.55 -14.96 7.15
CA ILE A 101 13.52 -14.09 7.84
C ILE A 101 14.12 -13.07 6.86
N VAL A 102 14.49 -13.52 5.66
CA VAL A 102 14.99 -12.63 4.59
C VAL A 102 13.94 -11.60 4.19
N ARG A 103 12.69 -12.02 3.93
CA ARG A 103 11.60 -11.09 3.59
C ARG A 103 11.33 -10.08 4.70
N ALA A 104 11.40 -10.49 5.97
CA ALA A 104 11.26 -9.60 7.12
C ALA A 104 12.31 -8.49 7.11
N LYS A 105 13.58 -8.85 6.87
CA LYS A 105 14.66 -7.87 6.78
C LYS A 105 14.46 -6.91 5.59
N GLU A 106 14.16 -7.43 4.41
CA GLU A 106 13.88 -6.61 3.22
C GLU A 106 12.76 -5.59 3.48
N ARG A 107 11.68 -6.02 4.15
CA ARG A 107 10.54 -5.14 4.44
C ARG A 107 10.89 -4.01 5.40
N ILE A 108 11.70 -4.28 6.43
CA ILE A 108 12.17 -3.25 7.37
C ILE A 108 13.15 -2.30 6.67
N ASP A 109 14.06 -2.82 5.83
CA ASP A 109 15.01 -2.00 5.08
C ASP A 109 14.32 -1.05 4.09
N GLU A 110 13.24 -1.51 3.44
CA GLU A 110 12.38 -0.66 2.59
C GLU A 110 11.70 0.46 3.40
N GLU A 111 11.24 0.16 4.61
CA GLU A 111 10.63 1.15 5.50
C GLU A 111 11.64 2.23 5.89
N LEU A 112 12.86 1.83 6.29
CA LEU A 112 13.95 2.74 6.63
C LEU A 112 14.33 3.65 5.45
N LYS A 113 14.33 3.14 4.22
CA LYS A 113 14.57 3.95 3.01
C LYS A 113 13.46 4.97 2.76
N THR A 114 12.22 4.56 2.96
CA THR A 114 11.03 5.43 2.85
C THR A 114 11.06 6.54 3.90
N MET A 115 11.49 6.24 5.13
CA MET A 115 11.63 7.25 6.19
C MET A 115 12.75 8.26 5.93
N LYS A 116 13.87 7.83 5.33
CA LYS A 116 15.01 8.70 5.01
C LYS A 116 14.79 9.57 3.77
N THR A 117 13.89 9.17 2.87
CA THR A 117 13.62 9.89 1.63
C THR A 117 12.32 10.68 1.76
N PRO A 118 12.35 12.02 1.90
CA PRO A 118 11.12 12.80 1.93
C PRO A 118 10.35 12.62 0.61
N PRO A 119 9.00 12.59 0.64
CA PRO A 119 8.22 12.40 -0.56
C PRO A 119 8.56 13.51 -1.58
N PRO A 120 8.60 13.19 -2.90
CA PRO A 120 8.86 14.19 -3.92
C PRO A 120 7.80 15.30 -3.81
N ASN A 121 8.28 16.54 -3.69
CA ASN A 121 7.47 17.74 -3.55
C ASN A 121 6.45 17.82 -4.71
N SER A 122 5.16 17.66 -4.41
CA SER A 122 4.07 17.63 -5.40
C SER A 122 3.79 18.98 -6.08
N ASN A 123 4.54 20.02 -5.76
CA ASN A 123 4.35 21.38 -6.29
C ASN A 123 4.82 21.55 -7.75
N SER A 124 5.52 20.59 -8.34
CA SER A 124 6.02 20.70 -9.73
C SER A 124 4.98 20.36 -10.81
N LYS A 125 3.84 19.74 -10.46
CA LYS A 125 2.79 19.44 -11.45
C LYS A 125 1.79 20.57 -11.70
N GLN A 126 1.67 21.55 -10.79
CA GLN A 126 0.71 22.65 -10.94
C GLN A 126 1.27 23.86 -11.72
N GLN A 127 2.59 24.10 -11.70
CA GLN A 127 3.19 25.24 -12.42
C GLN A 127 3.27 25.05 -13.95
N ASN A 128 3.22 23.82 -14.46
CA ASN A 128 3.24 23.59 -15.92
C ASN A 128 1.86 23.67 -16.58
N ALA A 129 0.76 23.57 -15.81
CA ALA A 129 -0.59 23.72 -16.35
C ALA A 129 -1.01 25.19 -16.53
N SER A 130 -0.43 26.10 -15.75
CA SER A 130 -0.73 27.55 -15.81
C SER A 130 0.08 28.32 -16.86
N LYS A 131 1.03 27.66 -17.55
CA LYS A 131 1.85 28.27 -18.61
C LYS A 131 1.35 27.93 -20.03
N GLN A 132 0.24 27.21 -20.16
CA GLN A 132 -0.39 26.86 -21.44
C GLN A 132 -1.80 27.45 -21.62
N LEU A 133 -2.17 28.45 -20.81
CA LEU A 133 -3.33 29.32 -21.04
C LEU A 133 -2.84 30.75 -21.26
#